data_AF-A0A2X1NB27-F1
#
_entry.id   AF-A0A2X1NB27-F1
#
_cell.length_a   1.000
_cell.length_b   1.000
_cell.length_c   1.000
_cell.angle_alpha   90.00
_cell.angle_beta   90.00
_cell.angle_gamma   90.00
#
_symmetry.space_group_name_H-M   'P 1'
#
loop_
_entity.id
_entity.type
_entity.pdbx_description
1 polymer ?
#
loop_
_entity_poly.entity_id
_entity_poly.type
_entity_poly.pdbx_seq_one_letter_code
_entity_poly.pdbx_strand_id
1 'polypeptide(L)' 'MEAFTEKDQFFHGVGVDGVYLPFHKANQFLGMEPLPTFIANDVIKNA' A
#
# COMPACT_ATOMS: atom_id res chain seq x y z
N MET A 1 -4.54 -3.83 -8.96
CA MET A 1 -3.11 -3.81 -8.59
C MET A 1 -2.25 -2.88 -9.44
N GLU A 2 -2.50 -2.76 -10.74
CA GLU A 2 -1.66 -2.00 -11.69
C GLU A 2 -1.26 -0.59 -11.22
N ALA A 3 -2.19 0.17 -10.62
CA ALA A 3 -1.91 1.51 -10.10
C ALA A 3 -0.75 1.57 -9.09
N PHE A 4 -0.48 0.47 -8.38
CA PHE A 4 0.54 0.38 -7.33
C PHE A 4 1.84 -0.28 -7.80
N THR A 5 1.81 -1.13 -8.83
CA THR A 5 2.98 -1.92 -9.28
C THR A 5 3.67 -1.36 -10.51
N GLU A 6 2.94 -0.67 -11.40
CA GLU A 6 3.50 -0.17 -12.65
C GLU A 6 4.12 1.22 -12.47
N LYS A 7 5.32 1.41 -13.03
CA LYS A 7 6.09 2.66 -12.90
C LYS A 7 5.45 3.87 -13.59
N ASP A 8 4.74 3.64 -14.67
CA ASP A 8 4.10 4.70 -15.46
C ASP A 8 2.67 5.01 -14.98
N GLN A 9 2.21 4.31 -13.94
CA GLN A 9 0.91 4.54 -13.30
C GLN A 9 1.03 5.51 -12.11
N PHE A 10 -0.11 5.88 -11.54
CA PHE A 10 -0.24 6.96 -10.56
C PHE A 10 0.69 6.89 -9.35
N PHE A 11 0.91 5.71 -8.77
CA PHE A 11 1.81 5.55 -7.62
C PHE A 11 3.24 5.17 -8.03
N HIS A 12 3.58 5.25 -9.32
CA HIS A 12 4.93 5.04 -9.85
C HIS A 12 5.60 3.73 -9.42
N GLY A 13 4.81 2.66 -9.25
CA GLY A 13 5.32 1.32 -8.92
C GLY A 13 5.90 1.17 -7.51
N VAL A 14 5.59 2.07 -6.57
CA VAL A 14 6.11 2.00 -5.19
C VAL A 14 5.47 0.91 -4.32
N GLY A 15 4.43 0.23 -4.82
CA GLY A 15 3.68 -0.78 -4.09
C GLY A 15 2.72 -0.19 -3.04
N VAL A 16 1.88 -1.05 -2.46
CA VAL A 16 0.87 -0.63 -1.46
C VAL A 16 1.55 -0.13 -0.18
N ASP A 17 2.57 -0.83 0.30
CA ASP A 17 3.31 -0.42 1.50
C ASP A 17 4.12 0.87 1.29
N GLY A 18 4.58 1.14 0.07
CA GLY A 18 5.21 2.41 -0.28
C GLY A 18 4.24 3.59 -0.16
N VAL A 19 3.00 3.42 -0.60
CA VAL A 19 1.93 4.42 -0.43
C VAL A 19 1.59 4.62 1.06
N TYR A 20 1.57 3.55 1.85
CA TYR A 20 1.29 3.58 3.29
C TYR A 20 2.53 3.79 4.17
N LEU A 21 3.69 4.15 3.60
CA LEU A 21 4.94 4.36 4.34
C LEU A 21 4.81 5.23 5.60
N PRO A 22 4.16 6.42 5.57
CA PRO A 22 4.03 7.23 6.79
C PRO A 22 3.23 6.52 7.89
N PHE A 23 2.23 5.71 7.51
CA PHE A 23 1.42 4.94 8.47
C PHE A 23 2.21 3.76 9.05
N HIS A 24 2.98 3.05 8.22
CA HIS A 24 3.92 2.03 8.68
C HIS A 24 4.94 2.61 9.66
N LYS A 25 5.52 3.77 9.35
CA LYS A 25 6.53 4.41 10.20
C LYS A 25 5.97 4.96 11.50
N ALA A 26 4.72 5.43 11.52
CA ALA A 26 4.06 5.81 12.76
C ALA A 26 3.92 4.62 13.72
N ASN A 27 3.55 3.43 13.24
CA ASN A 27 3.47 2.22 14.07
C ASN A 27 4.87 1.73 14.48
N GLN A 28 5.85 1.74 13.57
CA GLN A 28 7.23 1.36 13.86
C GLN A 28 7.90 2.29 14.88
N PHE A 29 7.52 3.57 14.91
CA PHE A 29 7.99 4.51 15.92
C PHE A 29 7.55 4.09 17.34
N LEU A 30 6.40 3.43 17.47
CA LEU A 30 5.92 2.84 18.73
C LEU A 30 6.51 1.45 19.02
N GLY A 31 7.46 0.98 18.20
CA GLY A 31 8.15 -0.30 18.37
C GLY A 31 7.41 -1.52 17.81
N MET A 32 6.36 -1.32 17.00
CA MET A 32 5.63 -2.42 16.37
C MET A 32 6.31 -2.90 15.09
N GLU A 33 6.15 -4.18 14.76
CA GLU A 33 6.60 -4.78 13.51
C GLU A 33 5.41 -5.07 12.58
N PRO A 34 5.54 -4.86 11.25
CA PRO A 34 4.44 -5.09 10.33
C PRO A 34 4.25 -6.57 10.02
N LEU A 35 2.99 -6.96 9.81
CA LEU A 35 2.63 -8.18 9.08
C LEU A 35 2.38 -7.85 7.59
N PRO A 36 2.35 -8.85 6.69
CA PRO A 36 2.04 -8.62 5.28
C PRO A 36 0.69 -7.91 5.09
N THR A 37 0.70 -6.82 4.31
CA THR A 37 -0.50 -6.02 4.05
C THR A 37 -1.51 -6.78 3.20
N PHE A 38 -2.77 -6.79 3.66
CA PHE A 38 -3.93 -7.25 2.89
C PHE A 38 -4.69 -6.04 2.34
N ILE A 39 -5.12 -6.12 1.08
CA ILE A 39 -5.94 -5.09 0.44
C ILE A 39 -6.95 -5.72 -0.51
N ALA A 40 -8.17 -5.19 -0.53
CA ALA A 40 -9.17 -5.48 -1.55
C ALA A 40 -9.24 -4.30 -2.53
N ASN A 41 -9.00 -4.56 -3.81
CA ASN A 41 -9.11 -3.54 -4.85
C ASN A 41 -10.44 -3.62 -5.59
N ASP A 42 -10.88 -2.49 -6.11
CA ASP A 42 -12.07 -2.35 -6.96
C ASP A 42 -13.40 -2.86 -6.36
N VAL A 43 -13.54 -2.71 -5.05
CA VAL A 43 -14.72 -3.12 -4.26
C VAL A 43 -16.02 -2.38 -4.58
N ILE A 44 -16.01 -1.48 -5.57
CA ILE A 44 -17.18 -0.71 -6.00
C ILE A 44 -17.56 -1.07 -7.44
N LYS A 45 -16.61 -1.10 -8.38
CA LYS A 45 -16.96 -1.34 -9.80
C LYS A 45 -17.05 -2.83 -10.13
N ASN A 46 -16.40 -3.69 -9.34
CA ASN A 46 -16.43 -5.14 -9.46
C ASN A 46 -16.98 -5.81 -8.19
N ALA A 47 -17.95 -5.14 -7.53
CA ALA A 47 -18.63 -5.65 -6.34
C ALA A 47 -19.67 -6.72 -6.68
#